data_AF-A0A820BKV9-F1
#
_entry.id   AF-A0A820BKV9-F1
#
_cell.length_a   1.000
_cell.length_b   1.000
_cell.length_c   1.000
_cell.angle_alpha   90.00
_cell.angle_beta   90.00
_cell.angle_gamma   90.00
#
_symmetry.space_group_name_H-M   'P 1'
#
loop_
_entity.id
_entity.type
_entity.pdbx_description
1 polymer ?
#
loop_
_entity_poly.entity_id
_entity_poly.type
_entity_poly.pdbx_seq_one_letter_code
_entity_poly.pdbx_strand_id
1 'polypeptide(L)' 'DMVAALNAHQFDPHTPNGNPNKNSLCGKRMRVQGPSGTVDVAIVDRCPGCKTGDVDLNEAAFAKIGSTAAGRIRISWHWL' A
#
# COMPACT_ATOMS: atom_id res chain seq x y z
N ASP A 1 3.92 1.25 13.43
CA ASP A 1 3.23 0.26 12.59
C ASP A 1 3.70 0.28 11.15
N MET A 2 3.55 -0.84 10.45
CA MET A 2 3.82 -0.96 9.01
C MET A 2 2.51 -0.69 8.27
N VAL A 3 2.43 0.45 7.59
CA VAL A 3 1.20 0.93 6.96
C VAL A 3 1.46 1.43 5.55
N ALA A 4 0.42 1.46 4.75
CA ALA A 4 0.50 1.89 3.37
C ALA A 4 -0.77 2.60 2.89
N ALA A 5 -0.62 3.38 1.82
CA ALA A 5 -1.71 3.88 1.00
C ALA A 5 -1.86 3.01 -0.26
N LEU A 6 -3.09 2.59 -0.58
CA LEU A 6 -3.36 1.86 -1.81
C LEU A 6 -3.74 2.84 -2.92
N ASN A 7 -3.30 2.57 -4.16
CA ASN A 7 -3.68 3.39 -5.32
C ASN A 7 -5.20 3.53 -5.48
N ALA A 8 -5.64 4.71 -5.92
CA ALA A 8 -7.05 5.05 -6.09
C ALA A 8 -7.83 4.04 -6.94
N HIS A 9 -7.24 3.52 -8.02
CA HIS A 9 -7.92 2.57 -8.91
C HIS A 9 -8.36 1.28 -8.23
N GLN A 10 -7.62 0.84 -7.20
CA GLN A 10 -7.96 -0.35 -6.40
C GLN A 10 -8.63 0.00 -5.08
N PHE A 11 -8.44 1.23 -4.56
CA PHE A 11 -9.08 1.68 -3.33
C PHE A 11 -10.54 2.11 -3.58
N ASP A 12 -10.80 2.96 -4.56
CA ASP A 12 -12.10 3.62 -4.77
C ASP A 12 -13.28 2.68 -5.05
N PRO A 13 -13.14 1.56 -5.78
CA PRO A 13 -14.23 0.61 -5.94
C PRO A 13 -14.78 0.04 -4.63
N HIS A 14 -14.00 0.15 -3.54
CA HIS A 14 -14.36 -0.33 -2.21
C HIS A 14 -14.83 0.79 -1.27
N THR A 15 -14.97 2.03 -1.78
CA THR A 15 -15.42 3.22 -1.05
C THR A 15 -16.94 3.40 -1.20
N PRO A 16 -17.77 3.06 -0.20
CA PRO A 16 -19.22 3.20 -0.30
C PRO A 16 -19.63 4.67 -0.27
N ASN A 17 -20.52 5.07 -1.19
CA ASN A 17 -21.06 6.42 -1.29
C ASN A 17 -19.99 7.52 -1.35
N GLY A 18 -18.79 7.20 -1.86
CA GLY A 18 -17.67 8.14 -1.92
C GLY A 18 -17.07 8.54 -0.57
N ASN A 19 -17.46 7.90 0.55
CA ASN A 19 -16.89 8.19 1.87
C ASN A 19 -15.68 7.30 2.17
N PRO A 20 -14.43 7.80 2.04
CA PRO A 20 -13.21 7.00 2.21
C PRO A 20 -13.06 6.43 3.63
N ASN A 21 -13.66 7.07 4.64
CA ASN A 21 -13.65 6.59 6.02
C ASN A 21 -14.44 5.29 6.21
N LYS A 22 -15.26 4.90 5.22
CA LYS A 22 -16.03 3.65 5.20
C LYS A 22 -15.49 2.63 4.19
N ASN A 23 -14.30 2.85 3.64
CA ASN A 23 -13.71 1.93 2.68
C ASN A 23 -13.46 0.55 3.32
N SER A 24 -13.89 -0.52 2.65
CA SER A 24 -13.80 -1.89 3.19
C SER A 24 -12.38 -2.50 3.17
N LEU A 25 -11.41 -1.82 2.54
CA LEU A 25 -10.00 -2.20 2.54
C LEU A 25 -9.21 -1.56 3.68
N CYS A 26 -9.71 -0.49 4.31
CA CYS A 26 -9.06 0.10 5.48
C CYS A 26 -8.93 -0.95 6.60
N GLY A 27 -7.74 -1.10 7.16
CA GLY A 27 -7.40 -2.11 8.16
C GLY A 27 -7.09 -3.50 7.60
N LYS A 28 -7.37 -3.80 6.33
CA LYS A 28 -6.91 -5.04 5.69
C LYS A 28 -5.39 -5.02 5.56
N ARG A 29 -4.79 -6.20 5.61
CA ARG A 29 -3.34 -6.37 5.48
C ARG A 29 -2.96 -7.01 4.17
N MET A 30 -1.80 -6.62 3.67
CA MET A 30 -1.15 -7.25 2.52
C MET A 30 0.31 -7.53 2.80
N ARG A 31 0.83 -8.59 2.19
CA ARG A 31 2.26 -8.87 2.16
C ARG A 31 2.85 -8.28 0.90
N VAL A 32 3.79 -7.35 1.07
CA VAL A 32 4.52 -6.70 -0.02
C VAL A 32 5.92 -7.29 -0.11
N GLN A 33 6.32 -7.71 -1.30
CA GLN A 33 7.66 -8.19 -1.63
C GLN A 33 8.38 -7.15 -2.48
N GLY A 34 9.53 -6.69 -2.01
CA GLY A 34 10.47 -5.89 -2.80
C GLY A 34 11.81 -6.61 -3.02
N PRO A 35 12.81 -5.92 -3.60
CA PRO A 35 14.11 -6.51 -3.91
C PRO A 35 14.90 -7.04 -2.70
N SER A 36 14.70 -6.46 -1.52
CA SER A 36 15.48 -6.79 -0.31
C SER A 36 14.74 -7.63 0.71
N GLY A 37 13.44 -7.88 0.53
CA GLY A 37 12.64 -8.64 1.50
C GLY A 37 11.14 -8.44 1.37
N THR A 38 10.43 -8.91 2.38
CA THR A 38 8.98 -8.76 2.52
C THR A 38 8.59 -7.95 3.74
N VAL A 39 7.41 -7.32 3.68
CA VAL A 39 6.80 -6.64 4.81
C VAL A 39 5.28 -6.78 4.75
N ASP A 40 4.65 -7.00 5.91
CA ASP A 40 3.19 -7.04 6.02
C ASP A 40 2.67 -5.70 6.51
N VAL A 41 1.90 -5.01 5.67
CA VAL A 41 1.38 -3.65 5.92
C VAL A 41 -0.13 -3.66 6.05
N ALA A 42 -0.68 -2.74 6.84
CA ALA A 42 -2.10 -2.44 6.86
C ALA A 42 -2.40 -1.27 5.90
N ILE A 43 -3.50 -1.37 5.15
CA ILE A 43 -3.99 -0.25 4.34
C ILE A 43 -4.72 0.73 5.27
N VAL A 44 -4.23 1.97 5.32
CA VAL A 44 -4.80 3.03 6.17
C VAL A 44 -5.13 4.29 5.39
N ASP A 45 -4.70 4.36 4.12
CA ASP A 45 -4.82 5.57 3.31
C ASP A 45 -5.01 5.22 1.82
N ARG A 46 -5.32 6.25 1.05
CA ARG A 46 -5.53 6.22 -0.39
C ARG A 46 -4.46 7.07 -1.08
N CYS A 47 -3.78 6.53 -2.08
CA CYS A 47 -2.86 7.30 -2.93
C CYS A 47 -3.56 7.73 -4.25
N PRO A 48 -3.92 9.01 -4.43
CA PRO A 48 -4.64 9.50 -5.61
C PRO A 48 -3.81 9.47 -6.91
N GLY A 49 -2.50 9.73 -6.80
CA GLY A 49 -1.59 9.84 -7.94
C GLY A 49 -0.89 8.54 -8.33
N CYS A 50 -1.14 7.46 -7.60
CA CYS A 50 -0.50 6.16 -7.80
C CYS A 50 -1.18 5.38 -8.94
N LYS A 51 -0.37 4.68 -9.75
CA LYS A 51 -0.88 3.82 -10.82
C LYS A 51 -1.46 2.52 -10.23
N THR A 52 -2.30 1.84 -11.00
CA THR A 52 -2.80 0.51 -10.61
C THR A 52 -1.64 -0.43 -10.26
N GLY A 53 -1.73 -1.09 -9.11
CA GLY A 53 -0.71 -1.98 -8.55
C GLY A 53 0.32 -1.30 -7.66
N ASP A 54 0.46 0.04 -7.72
CA ASP A 54 1.34 0.78 -6.80
C ASP A 54 0.80 0.75 -5.36
N VAL A 55 1.71 0.71 -4.40
CA VAL A 55 1.46 0.80 -2.97
C VAL A 55 2.43 1.82 -2.41
N ASP A 56 1.92 2.86 -1.73
CA ASP A 56 2.75 3.89 -1.12
C ASP A 56 3.03 3.52 0.34
N LEU A 57 4.27 3.14 0.63
CA LEU A 57 4.68 2.62 1.92
C LEU A 57 5.18 3.75 2.80
N ASN A 58 4.87 3.68 4.10
CA ASN A 58 5.62 4.52 5.04
C ASN A 58 7.12 4.13 5.03
N GLU A 59 7.99 5.06 5.40
CA GLU A 59 9.44 4.89 5.31
C GLU A 59 9.95 3.63 6.02
N ALA A 60 9.37 3.31 7.18
CA ALA A 60 9.71 2.13 7.95
C ALA A 60 9.40 0.81 7.22
N ALA A 61 8.28 0.72 6.49
CA ALA A 61 7.94 -0.45 5.68
C ALA A 61 8.80 -0.52 4.42
N PHE A 62 9.05 0.63 3.77
CA PHE A 62 9.91 0.69 2.58
C PHE A 62 11.32 0.17 2.88
N ALA A 63 11.91 0.61 4.00
CA ALA A 63 13.26 0.22 4.43
C ALA A 63 13.42 -1.29 4.68
N LYS A 64 12.32 -2.05 4.83
CA LYS A 64 12.36 -3.52 4.96
C LYS A 64 12.49 -4.23 3.63
N ILE A 65 12.10 -3.59 2.53
CA ILE A 65 12.00 -4.22 1.22
C ILE A 65 12.87 -3.57 0.15
N GLY A 66 13.48 -2.42 0.42
CA GLY A 66 14.44 -1.75 -0.47
C GLY A 66 15.13 -0.54 0.16
N SER A 67 16.10 0.02 -0.56
CA SER A 67 16.81 1.24 -0.13
C SER A 67 15.94 2.48 -0.30
N THR A 68 15.71 3.24 0.77
CA THR A 68 14.91 4.49 0.74
C THR A 68 15.48 5.53 -0.24
N ALA A 69 16.80 5.52 -0.49
CA ALA A 69 17.43 6.39 -1.48
C ALA A 69 16.99 6.12 -2.93
N ALA A 70 16.45 4.93 -3.23
CA ALA A 70 15.90 4.62 -4.54
C ALA A 70 14.59 5.38 -4.83
N GLY A 71 13.86 5.78 -3.79
CA GLY A 71 12.58 6.50 -3.85
C GLY A 71 11.40 5.68 -4.40
N ARG A 72 11.64 4.76 -5.34
CA ARG A 72 10.64 3.86 -5.92
C ARG A 72 11.28 2.55 -6.36
N ILE A 73 10.64 1.44 -6.05
CA ILE A 73 11.12 0.09 -6.38
C ILE A 73 10.00 -0.75 -7.00
N ARG A 74 10.35 -1.76 -7.78
CA ARG A 74 9.38 -2.78 -8.23
C ARG A 74 9.01 -3.67 -7.06
N ILE A 75 7.71 -3.92 -6.92
CA ILE A 75 7.15 -4.78 -5.89
C ILE A 75 6.14 -5.77 -6.50
N SER A 76 5.85 -6.81 -5.74
CA SER A 76 4.63 -7.61 -5.89
C SER A 76 3.95 -7.71 -4.52
N TRP A 77 2.64 -7.97 -4.49
CA TRP A 77 1.92 -8.11 -3.23
C TRP A 77 0.69 -9.00 -3.37
N HIS A 78 0.20 -9.50 -2.23
CA HIS A 78 -1.05 -10.22 -2.11
C HIS A 78 -1.73 -9.88 -0.78
N TRP A 79 -3.06 -9.97 -0.75
CA TRP A 79 -3.84 -9.83 0.48
C TRP A 79 -3.56 -10.99 1.44
N LEU A 80 -3.60 -10.70 2.74
CA LEU A 80 -3.51 -11.69 3.83
C LEU A 80 -4.90 -12.12 4.31
#